data_AF-A0A6G3Z624-F1
#
_entry.id   AF-A0A6G3Z624-F1
#
_cell.length_a   1.000
_cell.length_b   1.000
_cell.length_c   1.000
_cell.angle_alpha   90.00
_cell.angle_beta   90.00
_cell.angle_gamma   90.00
#
_symmetry.space_group_name_H-M   'P 1'
#
loop_
_entity.id
_entity.type
_entity.pdbx_description
1 polymer ?
#
loop_
_entity_poly.entity_id
_entity_poly.type
_entity_poly.pdbx_seq_one_letter_code
_entity_poly.pdbx_strand_id
1 'polypeptide(L)'
;MTIFRRIYILEMSSARLPMCFNARGLAPSAEAASELGKSLQIETATVASHLLTPRQERGPQLWMVDEASLLGMKTAHDLLAKAQQQDARVILVGDTRQLSAVEAGHPFKSLQAAGMATSYLDESRRQQTRSLQQAVRHLAAGEIDLGIDELMANGNITLAATPAASEDLLVETYCQLSQAERDQTLILTSTREARQRLTQALRSQLQDDGELAANQLQITGMTPKHLTVAEAGYASHYEVGDVIVPLYGYRQKGVQADSTGGGLSPRQRYEVVDIQREPNTLTVRGEDGQGVTFDPVKCTKKLVYQPAVLEVAVGDLLRWTRNDRQQNHRNGQELTVEAIDGTQVTAVDPSGQRYEIDAQVWQYLDYAWGHTIHSAQGKTADRVMVLAHDNIDQESFYVACSRVKHHLSLYTDSLEHLRQQAHRSRSQENVTDYLSILRTQYAERAATVPPQETPFSESVEPEFSRAQSSPPAAPTSHPAPVATAAPRESPDRAEQIRQQAHEYRCQWVTYRDQLPTTLTGEWLDMFIARQACADAKTPDQVARIIICGLNAEQYPPAERAAYAQRIAEDTVNHQNRQQQPRRRPPQKQPQRGFELE
;
A
#
# COMPACT_ATOMS: atom_id res chain seq x y z
N MET A 1 -11.92 12.56 11.18
CA MET A 1 -10.60 12.33 11.82
C MET A 1 -9.81 13.60 12.09
N THR A 2 -9.97 14.69 11.33
CA THR A 2 -9.18 15.93 11.50
C THR A 2 -9.36 16.61 12.87
N ILE A 3 -10.56 16.52 13.47
CA ILE A 3 -10.83 17.05 14.82
C ILE A 3 -10.31 16.11 15.92
N PHE A 4 -10.22 14.80 15.68
CA PHE A 4 -9.79 13.81 16.68
C PHE A 4 -8.27 13.53 16.68
N ARG A 5 -7.61 13.62 15.50
CA ARG A 5 -6.15 13.79 15.43
C ARG A 5 -5.72 15.01 16.25
N ARG A 6 -6.52 16.08 16.22
CA ARG A 6 -6.32 17.30 17.01
C ARG A 6 -6.41 17.04 18.51
N ILE A 7 -7.44 16.35 19.00
CA ILE A 7 -7.62 16.10 20.45
C ILE A 7 -6.53 15.18 21.00
N TYR A 8 -6.19 14.07 20.35
CA TYR A 8 -5.20 13.14 20.90
C TYR A 8 -3.78 13.70 20.87
N ILE A 9 -3.43 14.45 19.81
CA ILE A 9 -2.10 15.07 19.70
C ILE A 9 -2.03 16.33 20.58
N LEU A 10 -3.13 17.10 20.71
CA LEU A 10 -3.20 18.17 21.69
C LEU A 10 -3.20 17.63 23.12
N GLU A 11 -3.84 16.50 23.42
CA GLU A 11 -3.75 15.83 24.72
C GLU A 11 -2.35 15.28 24.97
N MET A 12 -1.64 14.73 23.98
CA MET A 12 -0.21 14.42 24.12
C MET A 12 0.66 15.67 24.32
N SER A 13 0.29 16.82 23.74
CA SER A 13 1.01 18.09 23.94
C SER A 13 0.63 18.81 25.24
N SER A 14 -0.59 18.62 25.75
CA SER A 14 -1.17 19.33 26.91
C SER A 14 -1.15 18.50 28.19
N ALA A 15 -1.11 17.17 28.08
CA ALA A 15 -0.67 16.27 29.14
C ALA A 15 0.86 16.39 29.25
N ARG A 16 1.31 17.56 29.71
CA ARG A 16 2.67 17.91 30.12
C ARG A 16 3.70 16.90 29.60
N LEU A 17 4.12 17.01 28.33
CA LEU A 17 5.39 16.43 27.91
C LEU A 17 6.42 16.95 28.93
N PRO A 18 6.90 16.12 29.87
CA PRO A 18 7.93 16.56 30.77
C PRO A 18 9.15 16.67 29.86
N MET A 19 9.63 17.91 29.67
CA MET A 19 10.82 18.28 28.90
C MET A 19 10.59 18.60 27.41
N CYS A 20 10.87 19.85 27.05
CA CYS A 20 11.43 20.42 25.81
C CYS A 20 11.79 19.50 24.61
N PHE A 21 10.88 18.67 24.09
CA PHE A 21 11.05 18.04 22.78
C PHE A 21 10.78 19.03 21.63
N ASN A 22 11.67 19.06 20.64
CA ASN A 22 11.36 19.68 19.35
C ASN A 22 10.47 18.71 18.56
N ALA A 23 9.16 18.99 18.53
CA ALA A 23 8.17 18.17 17.84
C ALA A 23 8.09 18.53 16.36
N ARG A 24 8.12 17.52 15.49
CA ARG A 24 7.96 17.66 14.04
C ARG A 24 6.95 16.66 13.52
N GLY A 25 6.00 17.15 12.72
CA GLY A 25 5.06 16.30 11.99
C GLY A 25 5.65 15.86 10.65
N LEU A 26 5.44 14.60 10.31
CA LEU A 26 5.90 13.99 9.08
C LEU A 26 4.73 13.29 8.40
N ALA A 27 4.68 13.31 7.07
CA ALA A 27 3.72 12.51 6.31
C ALA A 27 4.34 12.00 4.99
N PRO A 28 3.82 10.92 4.40
CA PRO A 28 4.24 10.43 3.09
C PRO A 28 4.00 11.43 1.95
N SER A 29 2.91 12.20 2.01
CA SER A 29 2.52 13.18 0.99
C SER A 29 2.59 14.62 1.51
N ALA A 30 2.77 15.58 0.58
CA ALA A 30 2.82 17.00 0.93
C ALA A 30 1.46 17.52 1.43
N GLU A 31 0.36 17.01 0.88
CA GLU A 31 -0.98 17.40 1.31
C GLU A 31 -1.27 16.91 2.74
N ALA A 32 -0.97 15.64 3.04
CA ALA A 32 -1.14 15.11 4.40
C ALA A 32 -0.27 15.86 5.42
N ALA A 33 0.97 16.22 5.05
CA ALA A 33 1.84 17.04 5.89
C ALA A 33 1.25 18.45 6.12
N SER A 34 0.68 19.06 5.08
CA SER A 34 0.02 20.37 5.18
C SER A 34 -1.24 20.32 6.06
N GLU A 35 -2.10 19.32 5.91
CA GLU A 35 -3.27 19.12 6.77
C GLU A 35 -2.87 18.91 8.24
N LEU A 36 -1.81 18.14 8.47
CA LEU A 36 -1.22 17.95 9.79
C LEU A 36 -0.72 19.28 10.38
N GLY A 37 -0.04 20.10 9.58
CA GLY A 37 0.45 21.42 10.00
C GLY A 37 -0.68 22.39 10.36
N LYS A 38 -1.73 22.46 9.52
CA LYS A 38 -2.92 23.27 9.76
C LYS A 38 -3.64 22.87 11.06
N SER A 39 -3.72 21.58 11.35
CA SER A 39 -4.45 21.06 12.52
C SER A 39 -3.68 21.20 13.83
N LEU A 40 -2.37 20.96 13.82
CA LEU A 40 -1.52 20.89 15.01
C LEU A 40 -0.67 22.13 15.29
N GLN A 41 -0.52 23.03 14.31
CA GLN A 41 0.35 24.21 14.41
C GLN A 41 1.82 23.87 14.76
N ILE A 42 2.31 22.73 14.27
CA ILE A 42 3.71 22.30 14.39
C ILE A 42 4.43 22.37 13.04
N GLU A 43 5.76 22.34 13.05
CA GLU A 43 6.53 22.20 11.82
C GLU A 43 6.24 20.85 11.17
N THR A 44 5.92 20.85 9.87
CA THR A 44 5.61 19.63 9.12
C THR A 44 6.43 19.50 7.85
N ALA A 45 6.84 18.27 7.51
CA ALA A 45 7.54 17.97 6.28
C ALA A 45 7.10 16.61 5.70
N THR A 46 7.41 16.35 4.44
CA THR A 46 7.30 14.98 3.93
C THR A 46 8.41 14.11 4.50
N VAL A 47 8.15 12.82 4.72
CA VAL A 47 9.18 11.86 5.18
C VAL A 47 10.38 11.86 4.25
N ALA A 48 10.16 11.85 2.93
CA ALA A 48 11.23 11.92 1.94
C ALA A 48 12.09 13.20 2.07
N SER A 49 11.45 14.36 2.28
CA SER A 49 12.18 15.61 2.50
C SER A 49 12.97 15.58 3.81
N HIS A 50 12.38 15.03 4.86
CA HIS A 50 13.03 14.91 6.14
C HIS A 50 14.27 14.02 6.05
N LEU A 51 14.19 12.87 5.36
CA LEU A 51 15.33 11.98 5.13
C LEU A 51 16.51 12.68 4.43
N LEU A 52 16.22 13.50 3.41
CA LEU A 52 17.23 14.25 2.65
C LEU A 52 17.83 15.43 3.42
N THR A 53 17.25 15.84 4.55
CA THR A 53 17.76 16.99 5.32
C THR A 53 18.99 16.55 6.12
N PRO A 54 20.20 17.08 5.84
CA PRO A 54 21.44 16.62 6.48
C PRO A 54 21.59 17.08 7.94
N ARG A 55 20.71 17.99 8.39
CA ARG A 55 20.83 18.65 9.68
C ARG A 55 20.56 17.67 10.83
N GLN A 56 21.54 17.53 11.72
CA GLN A 56 21.34 16.98 13.06
C GLN A 56 20.89 18.13 13.95
N GLU A 57 19.64 18.10 14.39
CA GLU A 57 19.16 19.07 15.37
C GLU A 57 19.61 18.66 16.76
N ARG A 58 19.99 19.65 17.58
CA ARG A 58 20.42 19.42 18.96
C ARG A 58 19.20 19.40 19.88
N GLY A 59 19.26 18.54 20.90
CA GLY A 59 18.20 18.40 21.90
C GLY A 59 17.24 17.25 21.58
N PRO A 60 16.36 16.90 22.52
CA PRO A 60 15.48 15.76 22.39
C PRO A 60 14.42 16.01 21.30
N GLN A 61 14.23 15.03 20.41
CA GLN A 61 13.39 15.16 19.21
C GLN A 61 12.17 14.24 19.31
N LEU A 62 11.03 14.71 18.80
CA LEU A 62 9.80 13.91 18.67
C LEU A 62 9.28 13.99 17.24
N TRP A 63 9.27 12.87 16.53
CA TRP A 63 8.78 12.80 15.16
C TRP A 63 7.45 12.07 15.12
N MET A 64 6.41 12.77 14.65
CA MET A 64 5.07 12.23 14.54
C MET A 64 4.80 11.96 13.07
N VAL A 65 4.66 10.70 12.69
CA VAL A 65 4.47 10.30 11.30
C VAL A 65 3.01 9.94 11.09
N ASP A 66 2.30 10.79 10.35
CA ASP A 66 0.91 10.57 9.98
C ASP A 66 0.80 9.75 8.68
N GLU A 67 -0.32 9.05 8.50
CA GLU A 67 -0.55 8.09 7.41
C GLU A 67 0.56 7.04 7.28
N ALA A 68 1.04 6.50 8.40
CA ALA A 68 2.15 5.55 8.45
C ALA A 68 1.92 4.25 7.65
N SER A 69 0.66 3.88 7.36
CA SER A 69 0.32 2.75 6.48
C SER A 69 0.75 2.94 5.03
N LEU A 70 0.98 4.18 4.60
CA LEU A 70 1.47 4.53 3.26
C LEU A 70 3.00 4.54 3.15
N LEU A 71 3.75 4.20 4.20
CA LEU A 71 5.20 4.09 4.13
C LEU A 71 5.63 2.74 3.53
N GLY A 72 6.48 2.79 2.51
CA GLY A 72 7.21 1.61 2.04
C GLY A 72 8.26 1.16 3.05
N MET A 73 8.63 -0.12 3.03
CA MET A 73 9.57 -0.71 3.98
C MET A 73 10.92 0.01 4.02
N LYS A 74 11.48 0.34 2.84
CA LYS A 74 12.76 1.05 2.74
C LYS A 74 12.71 2.44 3.38
N THR A 75 11.68 3.21 3.04
CA THR A 75 11.48 4.57 3.57
C THR A 75 11.29 4.55 5.09
N ALA A 76 10.53 3.59 5.62
CA ALA A 76 10.37 3.42 7.06
C ALA A 76 11.68 3.00 7.75
N HIS A 77 12.46 2.09 7.14
CA HIS A 77 13.78 1.70 7.65
C HIS A 77 14.72 2.91 7.73
N ASP A 78 14.85 3.67 6.65
CA ASP A 78 15.72 4.85 6.59
C ASP A 78 15.29 5.91 7.63
N LEU A 79 13.97 6.06 7.86
CA LEU A 79 13.42 6.97 8.87
C LEU A 79 13.79 6.54 10.29
N LEU A 80 13.61 5.27 10.62
CA LEU A 80 13.92 4.75 11.95
C LEU A 80 15.44 4.73 12.21
N ALA A 81 16.24 4.39 11.20
CA ALA A 81 17.70 4.47 11.28
C ALA A 81 18.17 5.91 11.54
N LYS A 82 17.57 6.89 10.84
CA LYS A 82 17.84 8.30 11.09
C LYS A 82 17.38 8.74 12.48
N ALA A 83 16.22 8.27 12.94
CA ALA A 83 15.72 8.57 14.28
C ALA A 83 16.69 8.06 15.36
N GLN A 84 17.21 6.85 15.19
CA GLN A 84 18.22 6.28 16.08
C GLN A 84 19.52 7.10 16.09
N GLN A 85 19.98 7.60 14.94
CA GLN A 85 21.17 8.45 14.86
C GLN A 85 20.97 9.83 15.52
N GLN A 86 19.73 10.31 15.59
CA GLN A 86 19.37 11.61 16.15
C GLN A 86 18.76 11.54 17.55
N ASP A 87 18.74 10.34 18.17
CA ASP A 87 18.08 10.09 19.46
C ASP A 87 16.64 10.63 19.50
N ALA A 88 15.93 10.45 18.39
CA ALA A 88 14.57 10.94 18.20
C ALA A 88 13.55 9.87 18.57
N ARG A 89 12.52 10.26 19.33
CA ARG A 89 11.35 9.42 19.56
C ARG A 89 10.43 9.50 18.36
N VAL A 90 9.99 8.35 17.84
CA VAL A 90 9.06 8.29 16.71
C VAL A 90 7.68 7.81 17.19
N ILE A 91 6.63 8.52 16.79
CA ILE A 91 5.23 8.10 16.94
C ILE A 91 4.68 7.87 15.54
N LEU A 92 4.20 6.66 15.27
CA LEU A 92 3.55 6.31 14.01
C LEU A 92 2.03 6.35 14.19
N VAL A 93 1.35 7.11 13.34
CA VAL A 93 -0.11 7.25 13.32
C VAL A 93 -0.61 6.82 11.95
N GLY A 94 -1.58 5.92 11.91
CA GLY A 94 -2.12 5.40 10.66
C GLY A 94 -3.17 4.33 10.91
N ASP A 95 -3.66 3.77 9.82
CA ASP A 95 -4.68 2.72 9.83
C ASP A 95 -4.23 1.59 8.91
N THR A 96 -4.02 0.40 9.49
CA THR A 96 -3.57 -0.79 8.75
C THR A 96 -4.65 -1.40 7.87
N ARG A 97 -5.90 -0.94 7.99
CA ARG A 97 -7.05 -1.41 7.20
C ARG A 97 -7.35 -0.49 6.01
N GLN A 98 -6.67 0.65 5.93
CA GLN A 98 -6.67 1.52 4.75
C GLN A 98 -5.62 1.06 3.74
N LEU A 99 -5.53 1.79 2.64
CA LEU A 99 -4.57 1.51 1.58
C LEU A 99 -3.13 1.48 2.12
N SER A 100 -2.37 0.53 1.58
CA SER A 100 -0.94 0.40 1.82
C SER A 100 -0.14 1.31 0.90
N ALA A 101 1.15 1.45 1.18
CA ALA A 101 2.09 2.09 0.26
C ALA A 101 2.00 1.48 -1.16
N VAL A 102 2.34 2.26 -2.18
CA VAL A 102 2.61 1.71 -3.53
C VAL A 102 3.97 0.98 -3.54
N GLU A 103 4.90 1.43 -2.71
CA GLU A 103 6.21 0.79 -2.50
C GLU A 103 6.05 -0.52 -1.70
N ALA A 104 7.02 -1.44 -1.86
CA ALA A 104 6.95 -2.76 -1.25
C ALA A 104 7.10 -2.78 0.29
N GLY A 105 6.37 -3.72 0.91
CA GLY A 105 6.31 -4.02 2.34
C GLY A 105 5.32 -3.14 3.12
N HIS A 106 4.88 -3.64 4.29
CA HIS A 106 3.90 -2.97 5.15
C HIS A 106 4.47 -2.70 6.57
N PRO A 107 5.48 -1.82 6.72
CA PRO A 107 6.24 -1.65 7.96
C PRO A 107 5.38 -1.31 9.18
N PHE A 108 4.34 -0.48 9.03
CA PHE A 108 3.47 -0.11 10.16
C PHE A 108 2.76 -1.32 10.78
N LYS A 109 2.19 -2.19 9.94
CA LYS A 109 1.57 -3.47 10.34
C LYS A 109 2.61 -4.43 10.92
N SER A 110 3.80 -4.52 10.32
CA SER A 110 4.89 -5.37 10.80
C SER A 110 5.38 -4.97 12.20
N LEU A 111 5.52 -3.67 12.45
CA LEU A 111 5.96 -3.16 13.75
C LEU A 111 4.93 -3.45 14.84
N GLN A 112 3.64 -3.29 14.53
CA GLN A 112 2.56 -3.66 15.44
C GLN A 112 2.57 -5.17 15.73
N ALA A 113 2.69 -6.01 14.70
CA ALA A 113 2.79 -7.46 14.85
C ALA A 113 4.04 -7.90 15.64
N ALA A 114 5.12 -7.13 15.55
CA ALA A 114 6.35 -7.37 16.32
C ALA A 114 6.31 -6.81 17.76
N GLY A 115 5.16 -6.37 18.25
CA GLY A 115 4.97 -5.93 19.64
C GLY A 115 5.28 -4.45 19.91
N MET A 116 5.31 -3.59 18.88
CA MET A 116 5.35 -2.15 19.09
C MET A 116 4.18 -1.71 19.97
N ALA A 117 4.46 -0.93 21.03
CA ALA A 117 3.44 -0.38 21.89
C ALA A 117 2.40 0.38 21.05
N THR A 118 1.18 -0.12 21.04
CA THR A 118 0.11 0.34 20.14
C THR A 118 -1.12 0.70 20.95
N SER A 119 -1.74 1.82 20.61
CA SER A 119 -3.01 2.27 21.16
C SER A 119 -4.02 2.40 20.03
N TYR A 120 -5.25 1.96 20.28
CA TYR A 120 -6.32 1.93 19.29
C TYR A 120 -7.35 3.03 19.58
N LEU A 121 -7.93 3.57 18.51
CA LEU A 121 -9.06 4.48 18.58
C LEU A 121 -10.23 3.84 17.83
N ASP A 122 -11.13 3.21 18.57
CA ASP A 122 -12.21 2.40 18.00
C ASP A 122 -13.45 3.22 17.61
N GLU A 123 -13.54 4.48 18.04
CA GLU A 123 -14.66 5.38 17.72
C GLU A 123 -14.33 6.31 16.54
N SER A 124 -14.89 6.04 15.36
CA SER A 124 -14.98 7.06 14.31
C SER A 124 -16.04 8.11 14.66
N ARG A 125 -15.61 9.38 14.71
CA ARG A 125 -16.51 10.55 14.82
C ARG A 125 -16.60 11.38 13.54
N ARG A 126 -16.22 10.81 12.41
CA ARG A 126 -16.24 11.53 11.11
C ARG A 126 -17.64 11.58 10.54
N GLN A 127 -18.27 10.42 10.39
CA GLN A 127 -19.62 10.27 9.87
C GLN A 127 -20.62 10.87 10.87
N GLN A 128 -21.55 11.70 10.39
CA GLN A 128 -22.49 12.44 11.21
C GLN A 128 -23.85 11.73 11.34
N THR A 129 -24.13 10.75 10.48
CA THR A 129 -25.35 9.92 10.55
C THR A 129 -25.04 8.54 11.14
N ARG A 130 -25.99 7.98 11.88
CA ARG A 130 -25.83 6.68 12.54
C ARG A 130 -25.64 5.53 11.54
N SER A 131 -26.39 5.54 10.44
CA SER A 131 -26.29 4.52 9.39
C SER A 131 -24.91 4.51 8.73
N LEU A 132 -24.37 5.68 8.37
CA LEU A 132 -23.01 5.77 7.82
C LEU A 132 -21.95 5.35 8.85
N GLN A 133 -22.12 5.67 10.13
CA GLN A 133 -21.23 5.19 11.18
C GLN A 133 -21.26 3.66 11.28
N GLN A 134 -22.44 3.03 11.21
CA GLN A 134 -22.59 1.57 11.26
C GLN A 134 -21.96 0.91 10.03
N ALA A 135 -22.30 1.38 8.83
CA ALA A 135 -21.72 0.89 7.58
C ALA A 135 -20.18 0.96 7.61
N VAL A 136 -19.62 2.12 7.94
CA VAL A 136 -18.15 2.31 7.99
C VAL A 136 -17.50 1.45 9.07
N ARG A 137 -18.17 1.18 10.19
CA ARG A 137 -17.67 0.24 11.22
C ARG A 137 -17.64 -1.20 10.71
N HIS A 138 -18.68 -1.67 10.03
CA HIS A 138 -18.70 -3.00 9.41
C HIS A 138 -17.57 -3.14 8.39
N LEU A 139 -17.42 -2.16 7.49
CA LEU A 139 -16.33 -2.15 6.52
C LEU A 139 -14.95 -2.11 7.18
N ALA A 140 -14.79 -1.30 8.24
CA ALA A 140 -13.56 -1.27 9.02
C ALA A 140 -13.28 -2.60 9.72
N ALA A 141 -14.29 -3.37 10.11
CA ALA A 141 -14.12 -4.69 10.73
C ALA A 141 -13.82 -5.80 9.69
N GLY A 142 -13.91 -5.49 8.39
CA GLY A 142 -13.84 -6.49 7.32
C GLY A 142 -15.16 -7.24 7.10
N GLU A 143 -16.26 -6.79 7.71
CA GLU A 143 -17.61 -7.33 7.54
C GLU A 143 -18.25 -6.71 6.28
N ILE A 144 -17.67 -7.02 5.12
CA ILE A 144 -17.98 -6.35 3.85
C ILE A 144 -19.45 -6.49 3.48
N ASP A 145 -20.02 -7.69 3.63
CA ASP A 145 -21.40 -7.94 3.27
C ASP A 145 -22.38 -7.12 4.10
N LEU A 146 -22.16 -7.08 5.43
CA LEU A 146 -22.97 -6.27 6.35
C LEU A 146 -22.84 -4.79 6.05
N GLY A 147 -21.64 -4.31 5.74
CA GLY A 147 -21.42 -2.91 5.35
C GLY A 147 -22.16 -2.55 4.07
N ILE A 148 -22.13 -3.41 3.04
CA ILE A 148 -22.87 -3.20 1.79
C ILE A 148 -24.38 -3.25 2.02
N ASP A 149 -24.86 -4.21 2.81
CA ASP A 149 -26.30 -4.32 3.15
C ASP A 149 -26.80 -3.07 3.87
N GLU A 150 -26.04 -2.55 4.84
CA GLU A 150 -26.37 -1.30 5.55
C GLU A 150 -26.40 -0.11 4.56
N LEU A 151 -25.42 0.01 3.67
CA LEU A 151 -25.40 1.08 2.66
C LEU A 151 -26.58 0.99 1.69
N MET A 152 -26.94 -0.20 1.25
CA MET A 152 -28.11 -0.40 0.39
C MET A 152 -29.41 -0.07 1.11
N ALA A 153 -29.60 -0.55 2.34
CA ALA A 153 -30.82 -0.34 3.11
C ALA A 153 -31.09 1.15 3.38
N ASN A 154 -30.04 1.97 3.43
CA ASN A 154 -30.12 3.41 3.63
C ASN A 154 -30.07 4.23 2.32
N GLY A 155 -30.14 3.58 1.14
CA GLY A 155 -30.17 4.25 -0.15
C GLY A 155 -28.84 4.92 -0.55
N ASN A 156 -27.72 4.48 0.01
CA ASN A 156 -26.40 5.00 -0.34
C ASN A 156 -25.80 4.33 -1.58
N ILE A 157 -26.36 3.22 -2.07
CA ILE A 157 -25.94 2.53 -3.29
C ILE A 157 -27.07 2.60 -4.31
N THR A 158 -26.77 3.12 -5.49
CA THR A 158 -27.66 3.19 -6.65
C THR A 158 -27.20 2.19 -7.70
N LEU A 159 -28.11 1.28 -8.08
CA LEU A 159 -27.86 0.30 -9.14
C LEU A 159 -28.29 0.86 -10.50
N ALA A 160 -27.36 0.84 -11.45
CA ALA A 160 -27.61 1.16 -12.85
C ALA A 160 -27.70 -0.11 -13.70
N ALA A 161 -28.25 0.01 -14.91
CA ALA A 161 -28.37 -1.13 -15.83
C ALA A 161 -27.03 -1.53 -16.47
N THR A 162 -26.11 -0.58 -16.63
CA THR A 162 -24.80 -0.76 -17.27
C THR A 162 -23.77 0.15 -16.63
N PRO A 163 -22.46 -0.14 -16.78
CA PRO A 163 -21.40 0.75 -16.29
C PRO A 163 -21.48 2.18 -16.82
N ALA A 164 -21.89 2.35 -18.07
CA ALA A 164 -22.08 3.68 -18.66
C ALA A 164 -23.27 4.42 -18.01
N ALA A 165 -24.40 3.72 -17.78
CA ALA A 165 -25.58 4.34 -17.18
C ALA A 165 -25.34 4.82 -15.74
N SER A 166 -24.48 4.15 -14.97
CA SER A 166 -24.08 4.59 -13.63
C SER A 166 -23.14 5.79 -13.64
N GLU A 167 -22.28 5.91 -14.66
CA GLU A 167 -21.50 7.13 -14.90
C GLU A 167 -22.43 8.30 -15.23
N ASP A 168 -23.38 8.09 -16.15
CA ASP A 168 -24.39 9.08 -16.53
C ASP A 168 -25.22 9.52 -15.31
N LEU A 169 -25.68 8.58 -14.49
CA LEU A 169 -26.42 8.89 -13.25
C LEU A 169 -25.59 9.70 -12.25
N LEU A 170 -24.29 9.42 -12.12
CA LEU A 170 -23.40 10.19 -11.25
C LEU A 170 -23.26 11.63 -11.78
N VAL A 171 -23.01 11.78 -13.08
CA VAL A 171 -22.90 13.08 -13.76
C VAL A 171 -24.19 13.89 -13.60
N GLU A 172 -25.34 13.29 -13.91
CA GLU A 172 -26.65 13.92 -13.76
C GLU A 172 -26.89 14.36 -12.31
N THR A 173 -26.63 13.46 -11.34
CA THR A 173 -26.84 13.79 -9.92
C THR A 173 -25.93 14.94 -9.48
N TYR A 174 -24.68 14.99 -9.95
CA TYR A 174 -23.74 16.05 -9.60
C TYR A 174 -24.13 17.40 -10.22
N CYS A 175 -24.56 17.39 -11.48
CA CYS A 175 -25.02 18.59 -12.17
C CYS A 175 -26.33 19.14 -11.59
N GLN A 176 -27.15 18.32 -10.93
CA GLN A 176 -28.32 18.82 -10.19
C GLN A 176 -27.99 19.52 -8.85
N LEU A 177 -26.76 19.37 -8.34
CA LEU A 177 -26.34 20.03 -7.10
C LEU A 177 -26.12 21.53 -7.32
N SER A 178 -26.42 22.33 -6.29
CA SER A 178 -26.02 23.74 -6.27
C SER A 178 -24.50 23.89 -6.21
N GLN A 179 -23.96 25.04 -6.65
CA GLN A 179 -22.51 25.29 -6.60
C GLN A 179 -21.92 25.09 -5.19
N ALA A 180 -22.63 25.56 -4.14
CA ALA A 180 -22.18 25.40 -2.75
C ALA A 180 -22.12 23.93 -2.30
N GLU A 181 -23.00 23.07 -2.82
CA GLU A 181 -22.96 21.63 -2.55
C GLU A 181 -21.83 20.96 -3.34
N ARG A 182 -21.60 21.38 -4.59
CA ARG A 182 -20.50 20.87 -5.42
C ARG A 182 -19.14 21.16 -4.81
N ASP A 183 -18.94 22.38 -4.29
CA ASP A 183 -17.71 22.77 -3.59
C ASP A 183 -17.41 21.88 -2.35
N GLN A 184 -18.43 21.21 -1.81
CA GLN A 184 -18.33 20.29 -0.67
C GLN A 184 -18.39 18.80 -1.07
N THR A 185 -18.40 18.51 -2.38
CA THR A 185 -18.57 17.17 -2.93
C THR A 185 -17.25 16.62 -3.43
N LEU A 186 -16.90 15.43 -2.96
CA LEU A 186 -15.74 14.69 -3.42
C LEU A 186 -16.17 13.54 -4.33
N ILE A 187 -15.75 13.60 -5.59
CA ILE A 187 -15.99 12.53 -6.57
C ILE A 187 -14.80 11.56 -6.58
N LEU A 188 -15.09 10.26 -6.40
CA LEU A 188 -14.10 9.19 -6.29
C LEU A 188 -14.28 8.13 -7.37
N THR A 189 -13.17 7.69 -7.96
CA THR A 189 -13.10 6.55 -8.87
C THR A 189 -11.94 5.62 -8.49
N SER A 190 -11.98 4.36 -8.92
CA SER A 190 -10.88 3.41 -8.68
C SER A 190 -9.70 3.63 -9.64
N THR A 191 -9.96 3.94 -10.92
CA THR A 191 -8.91 4.10 -11.95
C THR A 191 -8.73 5.53 -12.45
N ARG A 192 -7.54 5.82 -13.00
CA ARG A 192 -7.25 7.12 -13.65
C ARG A 192 -8.01 7.29 -14.97
N GLU A 193 -8.23 6.20 -15.68
CA GLU A 193 -9.00 6.19 -16.93
C GLU A 193 -10.46 6.52 -16.66
N ALA A 194 -11.11 5.84 -15.70
CA ALA A 194 -12.47 6.17 -15.30
C ALA A 194 -12.60 7.62 -14.82
N ARG A 195 -11.59 8.11 -14.08
CA ARG A 195 -11.56 9.52 -13.68
C ARG A 195 -11.50 10.46 -14.88
N GLN A 196 -10.68 10.18 -15.90
CA GLN A 196 -10.59 11.03 -17.09
C GLN A 196 -11.90 11.04 -17.88
N ARG A 197 -12.53 9.87 -18.07
CA ARG A 197 -13.84 9.75 -18.72
C ARG A 197 -14.91 10.54 -17.97
N LEU A 198 -15.00 10.33 -16.66
CA LEU A 198 -15.97 11.02 -15.81
C LEU A 198 -15.74 12.53 -15.78
N THR A 199 -14.49 12.99 -15.69
CA THR A 199 -14.16 14.42 -15.79
C THR A 199 -14.67 15.01 -17.10
N GLN A 200 -14.45 14.33 -18.23
CA GLN A 200 -14.90 14.84 -19.53
C GLN A 200 -16.43 14.88 -19.62
N ALA A 201 -17.12 13.87 -19.11
CA ALA A 201 -18.57 13.83 -19.07
C ALA A 201 -19.16 14.96 -18.20
N LEU A 202 -18.61 15.18 -17.00
CA LEU A 202 -18.99 16.27 -16.10
C LEU A 202 -18.79 17.64 -16.77
N ARG A 203 -17.64 17.87 -17.41
CA ARG A 203 -17.35 19.14 -18.08
C ARG A 203 -18.29 19.38 -19.25
N SER A 204 -18.54 18.37 -20.08
CA SER A 204 -19.48 18.47 -21.19
C SER A 204 -20.88 18.85 -20.70
N GLN A 205 -21.39 18.16 -19.69
CA GLN A 205 -22.73 18.43 -19.15
C GLN A 205 -22.81 19.85 -18.55
N LEU A 206 -21.82 20.27 -17.77
CA LEU A 206 -21.80 21.62 -17.19
C LEU A 206 -21.67 22.73 -18.25
N GLN A 207 -21.01 22.45 -19.37
CA GLN A 207 -20.93 23.37 -20.51
C GLN A 207 -22.27 23.47 -21.23
N ASP A 208 -22.94 22.35 -21.45
CA ASP A 208 -24.27 22.30 -22.06
C ASP A 208 -25.32 23.01 -21.20
N ASP A 209 -25.20 22.89 -19.87
CA ASP A 209 -26.05 23.59 -18.89
C ASP A 209 -25.70 25.09 -18.75
N GLY A 210 -24.58 25.55 -19.35
CA GLY A 210 -24.11 26.93 -19.31
C GLY A 210 -23.49 27.36 -17.98
N GLU A 211 -23.19 26.41 -17.09
CA GLU A 211 -22.58 26.66 -15.78
C GLU A 211 -21.05 26.62 -15.82
N LEU A 212 -20.47 25.95 -16.82
CA LEU A 212 -19.05 26.00 -17.17
C LEU A 212 -18.90 26.70 -18.52
N ALA A 213 -17.89 27.58 -18.65
CA ALA A 213 -17.62 28.23 -19.93
C ALA A 213 -17.19 27.21 -21.00
N ALA A 214 -17.36 27.55 -22.27
CA ALA A 214 -16.78 26.78 -23.37
C ALA A 214 -15.24 26.76 -23.27
N ASN A 215 -14.61 25.73 -23.83
CA ASN A 215 -13.15 25.62 -23.86
C ASN A 215 -12.53 26.85 -24.56
N GLN A 216 -11.69 27.57 -23.84
CA GLN A 216 -11.10 28.84 -24.30
C GLN A 216 -9.63 28.69 -24.65
N LEU A 217 -8.90 27.80 -23.97
CA LEU A 217 -7.46 27.67 -24.12
C LEU A 217 -7.01 26.23 -23.95
N GLN A 218 -5.95 25.83 -24.65
CA GLN A 218 -5.32 24.53 -24.47
C GLN A 218 -4.01 24.68 -23.70
N ILE A 219 -3.86 23.92 -22.62
CA ILE A 219 -2.64 23.82 -21.83
C ILE A 219 -2.05 22.42 -22.03
N THR A 220 -0.73 22.32 -22.17
CA THR A 220 -0.08 21.00 -22.17
C THR A 220 0.28 20.58 -20.74
N GLY A 221 -0.54 19.74 -20.14
CA GLY A 221 -0.29 19.12 -18.84
C GLY A 221 0.71 17.95 -18.94
N MET A 222 1.51 17.72 -17.91
CA MET A 222 2.47 16.61 -17.83
C MET A 222 2.02 15.58 -16.79
N THR A 223 1.66 14.39 -17.26
CA THR A 223 1.32 13.25 -16.40
C THR A 223 2.51 12.30 -16.27
N PRO A 224 2.93 11.88 -15.05
CA PRO A 224 4.04 10.94 -14.90
C PRO A 224 3.74 9.58 -15.57
N LYS A 225 4.69 9.05 -16.35
CA LYS A 225 4.57 7.75 -17.06
C LYS A 225 4.87 6.53 -16.17
N HIS A 226 5.22 6.75 -14.90
CA HIS A 226 5.43 5.72 -13.85
C HIS A 226 6.28 4.49 -14.24
N LEU A 227 7.27 4.68 -15.11
CA LEU A 227 8.20 3.60 -15.46
C LEU A 227 9.01 3.15 -14.24
N THR A 228 9.18 1.85 -14.08
CA THR A 228 10.15 1.28 -13.14
C THR A 228 11.57 1.68 -13.55
N VAL A 229 12.52 1.55 -12.62
CA VAL A 229 13.94 1.84 -12.91
C VAL A 229 14.47 1.00 -14.07
N ALA A 230 14.02 -0.26 -14.17
CA ALA A 230 14.40 -1.16 -15.25
C ALA A 230 13.75 -0.76 -16.58
N GLU A 231 12.43 -0.55 -16.61
CA GLU A 231 11.70 -0.13 -17.82
C GLU A 231 12.24 1.19 -18.37
N ALA A 232 12.54 2.15 -17.49
CA ALA A 232 13.14 3.43 -17.88
C ALA A 232 14.52 3.28 -18.52
N GLY A 233 15.18 2.13 -18.39
CA GLY A 233 16.44 1.80 -19.08
C GLY A 233 16.25 1.39 -20.55
N TYR A 234 15.05 1.03 -20.98
CA TYR A 234 14.80 0.52 -22.33
C TYR A 234 13.97 1.49 -23.16
N ALA A 235 14.49 1.86 -24.34
CA ALA A 235 13.88 2.74 -25.32
C ALA A 235 12.48 2.26 -25.76
N SER A 236 12.21 0.95 -25.68
CA SER A 236 10.92 0.35 -26.03
C SER A 236 9.75 0.78 -25.14
N HIS A 237 10.00 1.35 -23.96
CA HIS A 237 8.95 1.85 -23.05
C HIS A 237 8.64 3.34 -23.22
N TYR A 238 9.27 3.98 -24.19
CA TYR A 238 9.05 5.39 -24.53
C TYR A 238 8.16 5.50 -25.76
N GLU A 239 7.53 6.66 -25.89
CA GLU A 239 6.77 7.07 -27.06
C GLU A 239 7.28 8.43 -27.53
N VAL A 240 7.18 8.67 -28.84
CA VAL A 240 7.49 9.99 -29.41
C VAL A 240 6.53 11.01 -28.80
N GLY A 241 7.07 12.12 -28.32
CA GLY A 241 6.36 13.14 -27.55
C GLY A 241 6.52 13.01 -26.04
N ASP A 242 7.02 11.89 -25.49
CA ASP A 242 7.32 11.79 -24.06
C ASP A 242 8.31 12.90 -23.65
N VAL A 243 8.15 13.45 -22.44
CA VAL A 243 9.03 14.48 -21.88
C VAL A 243 9.92 13.87 -20.81
N ILE A 244 11.22 13.93 -21.03
CA ILE A 244 12.28 13.46 -20.11
C ILE A 244 12.85 14.65 -19.35
N VAL A 245 12.93 14.51 -18.02
CA VAL A 245 13.55 15.48 -17.13
C VAL A 245 14.71 14.81 -16.37
N PRO A 246 15.97 14.99 -16.79
CA PRO A 246 17.14 14.46 -16.11
C PRO A 246 17.27 15.06 -14.70
N LEU A 247 17.60 14.26 -13.69
CA LEU A 247 17.83 14.79 -12.34
C LEU A 247 19.27 15.26 -12.11
N TYR A 248 20.19 14.81 -12.95
CA TYR A 248 21.62 15.17 -12.95
C TYR A 248 22.05 15.58 -14.35
N GLY A 249 23.22 16.19 -14.45
CA GLY A 249 23.86 16.44 -15.75
C GLY A 249 24.52 15.16 -16.27
N TYR A 250 24.21 14.78 -17.50
CA TYR A 250 24.80 13.63 -18.18
C TYR A 250 25.58 14.10 -19.40
N ARG A 251 26.91 14.10 -19.29
CA ARG A 251 27.79 14.36 -20.43
C ARG A 251 28.08 13.05 -21.15
N GLN A 252 27.92 13.00 -22.46
CA GLN A 252 28.41 11.86 -23.23
C GLN A 252 29.94 11.86 -23.26
N LYS A 253 30.55 10.75 -22.85
CA LYS A 253 31.92 10.39 -23.27
C LYS A 253 31.80 9.51 -24.51
N GLY A 254 32.25 10.00 -25.67
CA GLY A 254 32.65 9.16 -26.80
C GLY A 254 31.66 8.97 -27.97
N VAL A 255 31.08 10.04 -28.52
CA VAL A 255 30.50 10.01 -29.89
C VAL A 255 31.05 11.18 -30.70
N GLN A 256 31.41 10.92 -31.95
CA GLN A 256 32.06 11.86 -32.88
C GLN A 256 31.19 13.08 -33.15
N ALA A 257 31.84 14.23 -33.18
CA ALA A 257 31.22 15.53 -33.37
C ALA A 257 30.71 15.70 -34.80
N ASP A 258 29.42 15.46 -35.02
CA ASP A 258 28.63 16.17 -36.02
C ASP A 258 27.86 17.32 -35.33
N SER A 259 28.59 18.35 -34.95
CA SER A 259 28.08 19.70 -34.68
C SER A 259 27.01 19.92 -33.57
N THR A 260 26.59 18.93 -32.80
CA THR A 260 25.71 19.14 -31.62
C THR A 260 26.28 18.49 -30.35
N GLY A 261 27.41 19.03 -29.88
CA GLY A 261 27.99 18.66 -28.59
C GLY A 261 27.14 19.16 -27.41
N GLY A 262 26.08 18.43 -27.05
CA GLY A 262 25.21 18.74 -25.92
C GLY A 262 24.95 17.49 -25.06
N GLY A 263 25.29 17.56 -23.78
CA GLY A 263 24.83 16.56 -22.80
C GLY A 263 23.43 16.90 -22.29
N LEU A 264 22.81 15.98 -21.56
CA LEU A 264 21.55 16.27 -20.88
C LEU A 264 21.83 17.14 -19.65
N SER A 265 21.23 18.32 -19.59
CA SER A 265 21.33 19.22 -18.45
C SER A 265 20.37 18.80 -17.32
N PRO A 266 20.77 18.99 -16.05
CA PRO A 266 19.90 18.68 -14.93
C PRO A 266 18.66 19.59 -14.94
N ARG A 267 17.49 18.97 -14.72
CA ARG A 267 16.17 19.61 -14.59
C ARG A 267 15.64 20.34 -15.82
N GLN A 268 16.38 20.33 -16.94
CA GLN A 268 15.87 20.76 -18.24
C GLN A 268 14.90 19.70 -18.79
N ARG A 269 13.92 20.15 -19.58
CA ARG A 269 12.91 19.28 -20.20
C ARG A 269 13.33 18.96 -21.63
N TYR A 270 13.20 17.69 -22.01
CA TYR A 270 13.53 17.21 -23.33
C TYR A 270 12.39 16.37 -23.88
N GLU A 271 11.89 16.70 -25.07
CA GLU A 271 10.87 15.95 -25.78
C GLU A 271 11.51 14.81 -26.57
N VAL A 272 11.00 13.58 -26.47
CA VAL A 272 11.43 12.44 -27.28
C VAL A 272 10.95 12.62 -28.71
N VAL A 273 11.88 12.69 -29.66
CA VAL A 273 11.59 12.90 -31.09
C VAL A 273 11.84 11.66 -31.94
N ASP A 274 12.71 10.76 -31.50
CA ASP A 274 12.99 9.49 -32.19
C ASP A 274 13.37 8.39 -31.18
N ILE A 275 13.01 7.14 -31.53
CA ILE A 275 13.17 5.95 -30.69
C ILE A 275 13.74 4.81 -31.52
N GLN A 276 14.90 4.32 -31.12
CA GLN A 276 15.56 3.18 -31.76
C GLN A 276 15.70 2.04 -30.76
N ARG A 277 14.95 0.96 -30.98
CA ARG A 277 14.92 -0.22 -30.08
C ARG A 277 16.23 -0.97 -30.06
N GLU A 278 16.89 -1.04 -31.22
CA GLU A 278 18.24 -1.56 -31.41
C GLU A 278 19.00 -0.45 -32.13
N PRO A 279 19.95 0.24 -31.49
CA PRO A 279 20.78 -0.17 -30.35
C PRO A 279 20.34 0.36 -28.95
N ASN A 280 19.04 0.54 -28.68
CA ASN A 280 18.49 1.09 -27.44
C ASN A 280 18.83 2.58 -27.22
N THR A 281 18.49 3.43 -28.19
CA THR A 281 18.77 4.87 -28.17
C THR A 281 17.49 5.70 -28.28
N LEU A 282 17.48 6.84 -27.57
CA LEU A 282 16.47 7.88 -27.69
C LEU A 282 17.14 9.13 -28.23
N THR A 283 16.50 9.78 -29.20
CA THR A 283 16.83 11.15 -29.59
C THR A 283 15.80 12.08 -28.98
N VAL A 284 16.27 13.08 -28.27
CA VAL A 284 15.42 14.04 -27.57
C VAL A 284 15.78 15.47 -27.96
N ARG A 285 14.82 16.39 -27.90
CA ARG A 285 14.98 17.81 -28.22
C ARG A 285 14.70 18.65 -26.98
N GLY A 286 15.67 19.48 -26.58
CA GLY A 286 15.53 20.40 -25.45
C GLY A 286 14.68 21.62 -25.78
N GLU A 287 14.28 22.37 -24.74
CA GLU A 287 13.62 23.68 -24.88
C GLU A 287 14.47 24.72 -25.62
N ASP A 288 15.80 24.53 -25.65
CA ASP A 288 16.76 25.31 -26.42
C ASP A 288 16.84 24.90 -27.91
N GLY A 289 16.03 23.92 -28.31
CA GLY A 289 16.02 23.34 -29.66
C GLY A 289 17.15 22.35 -29.92
N GLN A 290 18.06 22.10 -28.98
CA GLN A 290 19.18 21.18 -29.19
C GLN A 290 18.72 19.72 -29.14
N GLY A 291 19.11 18.95 -30.16
CA GLY A 291 18.92 17.51 -30.22
C GLY A 291 20.04 16.77 -29.47
N VAL A 292 19.68 15.77 -28.66
CA VAL A 292 20.62 14.90 -27.94
C VAL A 292 20.19 13.46 -28.12
N THR A 293 21.09 12.61 -28.61
CA THR A 293 20.86 11.15 -28.70
C THR A 293 21.61 10.42 -27.60
N PHE A 294 20.94 9.57 -26.84
CA PHE A 294 21.56 8.82 -25.75
C PHE A 294 20.89 7.46 -25.50
N ASP A 295 21.62 6.59 -24.80
CA ASP A 295 21.10 5.32 -24.30
C ASP A 295 20.39 5.54 -22.94
N PRO A 296 19.10 5.22 -22.80
CA PRO A 296 18.34 5.47 -21.58
C PRO A 296 18.92 4.81 -20.32
N VAL A 297 19.66 3.70 -20.46
CA VAL A 297 20.34 3.05 -19.33
C VAL A 297 21.41 3.97 -18.72
N LYS A 298 22.09 4.77 -19.54
CA LYS A 298 23.15 5.70 -19.08
C LYS A 298 22.58 6.90 -18.33
N CYS A 299 21.33 7.27 -18.61
CA CYS A 299 20.60 8.31 -17.88
C CYS A 299 19.82 7.68 -16.71
N THR A 300 20.54 7.29 -15.65
CA THR A 300 20.00 6.43 -14.58
C THR A 300 18.93 7.10 -13.71
N LYS A 301 18.99 8.42 -13.54
CA LYS A 301 18.07 9.20 -12.71
C LYS A 301 17.42 10.28 -13.55
N LYS A 302 16.18 10.00 -13.95
CA LYS A 302 15.35 10.82 -14.82
C LYS A 302 13.88 10.63 -14.45
N LEU A 303 13.08 11.64 -14.71
CA LEU A 303 11.63 11.57 -14.67
C LEU A 303 11.12 11.52 -16.10
N VAL A 304 10.03 10.78 -16.32
CA VAL A 304 9.40 10.63 -17.64
C VAL A 304 7.94 10.99 -17.50
N TYR A 305 7.49 11.89 -18.36
CA TYR A 305 6.13 12.39 -18.41
C TYR A 305 5.55 12.15 -19.79
N GLN A 306 4.25 11.92 -19.83
CA GLN A 306 3.45 11.94 -21.04
C GLN A 306 2.70 13.28 -21.08
N PRO A 307 2.90 14.10 -22.12
CA PRO A 307 2.11 15.32 -22.28
C PRO A 307 0.66 14.96 -22.61
N ALA A 308 -0.27 15.70 -22.05
CA ALA A 308 -1.69 15.60 -22.31
C ALA A 308 -2.26 17.01 -22.53
N VAL A 309 -3.10 17.15 -23.55
CA VAL A 309 -3.78 18.43 -23.81
C VAL A 309 -4.93 18.57 -22.83
N LEU A 310 -4.96 19.69 -22.12
CA LEU A 310 -6.03 20.09 -21.22
C LEU A 310 -6.73 21.29 -21.87
N GLU A 311 -7.97 21.09 -22.30
CA GLU A 311 -8.82 22.17 -22.79
C GLU A 311 -9.45 22.90 -21.61
N VAL A 312 -8.96 24.08 -21.27
CA VAL A 312 -9.34 24.82 -20.07
C VAL A 312 -10.41 25.87 -20.38
N ALA A 313 -11.35 26.00 -19.47
CA ALA A 313 -12.41 26.99 -19.44
C ALA A 313 -12.44 27.75 -18.10
N VAL A 314 -12.97 28.98 -18.09
CA VAL A 314 -13.29 29.68 -16.85
C VAL A 314 -14.29 28.85 -16.03
N GLY A 315 -13.99 28.66 -14.74
CA GLY A 315 -14.72 27.79 -13.83
C GLY A 315 -14.14 26.38 -13.68
N ASP A 316 -13.14 25.99 -14.48
CA ASP A 316 -12.54 24.66 -14.38
C ASP A 316 -11.81 24.44 -13.04
N LEU A 317 -11.88 23.21 -12.56
CA LEU A 317 -11.09 22.73 -11.43
C LEU A 317 -9.81 22.06 -11.95
N LEU A 318 -8.66 22.60 -11.56
CA LEU A 318 -7.32 22.11 -11.86
C LEU A 318 -6.59 21.67 -10.60
N ARG A 319 -5.52 20.89 -10.75
CA ARG A 319 -4.61 20.54 -9.65
C ARG A 319 -3.17 20.46 -10.08
N TRP A 320 -2.27 20.84 -9.18
CA TRP A 320 -0.84 20.60 -9.37
C TRP A 320 -0.52 19.10 -9.27
N THR A 321 0.23 18.56 -10.22
CA THR A 321 0.66 17.15 -10.24
C THR A 321 2.07 16.93 -9.65
N ARG A 322 2.73 18.02 -9.25
CA ARG A 322 4.10 18.00 -8.73
C ARG A 322 4.31 19.10 -7.67
N ASN A 323 5.14 18.80 -6.68
CA ASN A 323 5.61 19.80 -5.73
C ASN A 323 6.65 20.73 -6.39
N ASP A 324 6.47 22.03 -6.25
CA ASP A 324 7.48 23.04 -6.56
C ASP A 324 7.61 24.01 -5.37
N ARG A 325 8.73 23.94 -4.67
CA ARG A 325 8.97 24.79 -3.48
C ARG A 325 9.26 26.24 -3.83
N GLN A 326 9.80 26.52 -5.01
CA GLN A 326 10.14 27.88 -5.41
C GLN A 326 8.86 28.67 -5.71
N GLN A 327 7.87 27.99 -6.30
CA GLN A 327 6.57 28.57 -6.65
C GLN A 327 5.47 28.25 -5.62
N ASN A 328 5.82 27.57 -4.52
CA ASN A 328 4.88 27.13 -3.48
C ASN A 328 3.72 26.27 -4.01
N HIS A 329 3.98 25.43 -5.02
CA HIS A 329 3.02 24.46 -5.55
C HIS A 329 3.09 23.17 -4.73
N ARG A 330 1.93 22.66 -4.32
CA ARG A 330 1.81 21.38 -3.61
C ARG A 330 1.09 20.37 -4.50
N ASN A 331 1.67 19.19 -4.67
CA ASN A 331 1.06 18.10 -5.42
C ASN A 331 -0.28 17.71 -4.81
N GLY A 332 -1.34 17.75 -5.60
CA GLY A 332 -2.71 17.50 -5.20
C GLY A 332 -3.49 18.75 -4.75
N GLN A 333 -2.84 19.92 -4.65
CA GLN A 333 -3.52 21.19 -4.37
C GLN A 333 -4.41 21.56 -5.55
N GLU A 334 -5.65 21.88 -5.24
CA GLU A 334 -6.72 22.22 -6.18
C GLU A 334 -6.77 23.74 -6.42
N LEU A 335 -7.14 24.11 -7.63
CA LEU A 335 -7.25 25.48 -8.12
C LEU A 335 -8.55 25.61 -8.93
N THR A 336 -9.20 26.75 -8.86
CA THR A 336 -10.33 27.11 -9.71
C THR A 336 -9.89 28.18 -10.71
N VAL A 337 -10.19 27.98 -11.99
CA VAL A 337 -9.87 28.97 -13.03
C VAL A 337 -10.84 30.14 -12.94
N GLU A 338 -10.33 31.35 -12.70
CA GLU A 338 -11.13 32.57 -12.61
C GLU A 338 -11.17 33.33 -13.94
N ALA A 339 -10.05 33.38 -14.66
CA ALA A 339 -9.93 34.17 -15.89
C ALA A 339 -8.93 33.53 -16.85
N ILE A 340 -9.14 33.78 -18.14
CA ILE A 340 -8.26 33.36 -19.23
C ILE A 340 -8.06 34.57 -20.14
N ASP A 341 -6.82 35.08 -20.18
CA ASP A 341 -6.43 36.26 -20.94
C ASP A 341 -5.31 35.89 -21.94
N GLY A 342 -5.70 35.69 -23.20
CA GLY A 342 -4.76 35.28 -24.24
C GLY A 342 -4.17 33.89 -23.95
N THR A 343 -2.88 33.84 -23.56
CA THR A 343 -2.18 32.59 -23.22
C THR A 343 -2.00 32.39 -21.71
N GLN A 344 -2.51 33.31 -20.88
CA GLN A 344 -2.38 33.25 -19.43
C GLN A 344 -3.70 32.78 -18.82
N VAL A 345 -3.61 31.88 -17.85
CA VAL A 345 -4.73 31.42 -17.03
C VAL A 345 -4.51 31.86 -15.60
N THR A 346 -5.44 32.64 -15.07
CA THR A 346 -5.47 33.02 -13.66
C THR A 346 -6.32 32.01 -12.90
N ALA A 347 -5.70 31.29 -11.96
CA ALA A 347 -6.37 30.31 -11.12
C ALA A 347 -6.17 30.61 -9.64
N VAL A 348 -7.14 30.24 -8.80
CA VAL A 348 -7.17 30.57 -7.38
C VAL A 348 -7.36 29.32 -6.55
N ASP A 349 -6.58 29.18 -5.47
CA ASP A 349 -6.76 28.08 -4.53
C ASP A 349 -7.83 28.39 -3.47
N PRO A 350 -8.29 27.39 -2.70
CA PRO A 350 -9.29 27.61 -1.65
C PRO A 350 -8.86 28.57 -0.52
N SER A 351 -7.58 28.96 -0.44
CA SER A 351 -7.09 29.96 0.51
C SER A 351 -7.13 31.39 -0.05
N GLY A 352 -7.49 31.56 -1.32
CA GLY A 352 -7.52 32.83 -2.04
C GLY A 352 -6.19 33.21 -2.69
N GLN A 353 -5.19 32.33 -2.70
CA GLN A 353 -3.92 32.58 -3.38
C GLN A 353 -4.13 32.47 -4.89
N ARG A 354 -3.73 33.51 -5.63
CA ARG A 354 -3.75 33.57 -7.10
C ARG A 354 -2.47 32.98 -7.70
N TYR A 355 -2.63 32.28 -8.82
CA TYR A 355 -1.59 31.67 -9.62
C TYR A 355 -1.78 32.06 -11.08
N GLU A 356 -0.71 32.48 -11.74
CA GLU A 356 -0.68 32.74 -13.18
C GLU A 356 -0.02 31.56 -13.89
N ILE A 357 -0.74 30.98 -14.85
CA ILE A 357 -0.33 29.77 -15.57
C ILE A 357 -0.18 30.12 -17.06
N ASP A 358 1.04 29.99 -17.57
CA ASP A 358 1.33 30.19 -18.98
C ASP A 358 1.03 28.90 -19.77
N ALA A 359 0.08 28.97 -20.70
CA ALA A 359 -0.32 27.84 -21.54
C ALA A 359 0.71 27.47 -22.61
N GLN A 360 1.68 28.33 -22.90
CA GLN A 360 2.69 28.09 -23.95
C GLN A 360 3.78 27.09 -23.55
N VAL A 361 3.93 26.83 -22.25
CA VAL A 361 4.93 25.92 -21.71
C VAL A 361 4.27 24.69 -21.11
N TRP A 362 5.01 23.58 -21.06
CA TRP A 362 4.54 22.39 -20.34
C TRP A 362 4.27 22.71 -18.87
N GLN A 363 3.09 22.32 -18.39
CA GLN A 363 2.65 22.54 -17.02
C GLN A 363 2.54 21.23 -16.24
N TYR A 364 2.83 21.27 -14.95
CA TYR A 364 2.55 20.15 -14.02
C TYR A 364 1.10 20.23 -13.53
N LEU A 365 0.15 20.20 -14.46
CA LEU A 365 -1.28 20.34 -14.20
C LEU A 365 -2.07 19.17 -14.76
N ASP A 366 -3.24 18.96 -14.16
CA ASP A 366 -4.27 17.99 -14.54
C ASP A 366 -5.61 18.51 -14.01
N TYR A 367 -6.73 17.94 -14.45
CA TYR A 367 -8.04 18.28 -13.90
C TYR A 367 -8.21 17.79 -12.46
N ALA A 368 -9.09 18.47 -11.73
CA ALA A 368 -9.45 18.20 -10.34
C ALA A 368 -10.94 17.90 -10.12
N TRP A 369 -11.73 17.74 -11.18
CA TRP A 369 -13.16 17.37 -11.09
C TRP A 369 -13.42 16.04 -10.37
N GLY A 370 -12.47 15.10 -10.40
CA GLY A 370 -12.56 13.84 -9.69
C GLY A 370 -11.21 13.33 -9.21
N HIS A 371 -11.23 12.38 -8.28
CA HIS A 371 -10.04 11.82 -7.65
C HIS A 371 -10.03 10.30 -7.72
N THR A 372 -8.84 9.72 -7.87
CA THR A 372 -8.72 8.30 -7.57
C THR A 372 -8.83 8.09 -6.06
N ILE A 373 -9.42 6.99 -5.62
CA ILE A 373 -9.57 6.62 -4.19
C ILE A 373 -8.22 6.73 -3.45
N HIS A 374 -7.14 6.27 -4.08
CA HIS A 374 -5.78 6.38 -3.55
C HIS A 374 -5.31 7.82 -3.31
N SER A 375 -5.65 8.74 -4.23
CA SER A 375 -5.31 10.16 -4.11
C SER A 375 -6.18 10.92 -3.11
N ALA A 376 -7.31 10.34 -2.71
CA ALA A 376 -8.23 10.89 -1.73
C ALA A 376 -7.96 10.43 -0.30
N GLN A 377 -6.89 9.64 -0.07
CA GLN A 377 -6.53 9.25 1.29
C GLN A 377 -6.15 10.47 2.14
N GLY A 378 -6.67 10.51 3.36
CA GLY A 378 -6.57 11.66 4.27
C GLY A 378 -7.71 12.68 4.09
N LYS A 379 -8.24 12.84 2.86
CA LYS A 379 -9.30 13.80 2.57
C LYS A 379 -10.59 13.51 3.35
N THR A 380 -11.40 14.54 3.56
CA THR A 380 -12.74 14.42 4.14
C THR A 380 -13.66 15.44 3.46
N ALA A 381 -14.85 15.03 3.06
CA ALA A 381 -15.84 15.89 2.41
C ALA A 381 -17.24 15.72 3.03
N ASP A 382 -18.09 16.72 2.88
CA ASP A 382 -19.46 16.65 3.40
C ASP A 382 -20.30 15.67 2.57
N ARG A 383 -20.14 15.72 1.25
CA ARG A 383 -20.70 14.75 0.29
C ARG A 383 -19.58 13.97 -0.41
N VAL A 384 -19.79 12.67 -0.62
CA VAL A 384 -18.90 11.82 -1.41
C VAL A 384 -19.74 11.05 -2.44
N MET A 385 -19.32 11.13 -3.70
CA MET A 385 -19.91 10.38 -4.81
C MET A 385 -18.86 9.41 -5.35
N VAL A 386 -19.19 8.12 -5.42
CA VAL A 386 -18.23 7.07 -5.79
C VAL A 386 -18.73 6.32 -7.00
N LEU A 387 -17.91 6.25 -8.05
CA LEU A 387 -18.12 5.35 -9.18
C LEU A 387 -17.44 4.01 -8.89
N ALA A 388 -18.22 2.95 -8.68
CA ALA A 388 -17.78 1.66 -8.18
C ALA A 388 -17.90 0.54 -9.23
N HIS A 389 -17.21 0.69 -10.37
CA HIS A 389 -17.12 -0.33 -11.44
C HIS A 389 -15.82 -1.11 -11.43
N ASP A 390 -14.69 -0.41 -11.47
CA ASP A 390 -13.39 -1.07 -11.61
C ASP A 390 -12.92 -1.60 -10.25
N ASN A 391 -12.00 -2.58 -10.30
CA ASN A 391 -11.30 -3.24 -9.19
C ASN A 391 -11.21 -2.44 -7.88
N ILE A 392 -12.30 -2.42 -7.11
CA ILE A 392 -12.37 -1.78 -5.81
C ILE A 392 -12.16 -2.85 -4.76
N ASP A 393 -10.91 -3.02 -4.36
CA ASP A 393 -10.53 -3.94 -3.29
C ASP A 393 -11.09 -3.50 -1.92
N GLN A 394 -10.92 -4.37 -0.93
CA GLN A 394 -11.40 -4.14 0.43
C GLN A 394 -10.94 -2.79 1.00
N GLU A 395 -9.64 -2.49 0.88
CA GLU A 395 -9.05 -1.28 1.42
C GLU A 395 -9.55 -0.02 0.68
N SER A 396 -9.65 -0.09 -0.65
CA SER A 396 -10.18 0.98 -1.49
C SER A 396 -11.65 1.25 -1.19
N PHE A 397 -12.46 0.21 -1.01
CA PHE A 397 -13.88 0.34 -0.69
C PHE A 397 -14.09 0.97 0.68
N TYR A 398 -13.35 0.49 1.69
CA TYR A 398 -13.35 1.10 3.02
C TYR A 398 -12.92 2.57 2.97
N VAL A 399 -11.82 2.86 2.25
CA VAL A 399 -11.35 4.23 2.08
C VAL A 399 -12.42 5.10 1.43
N ALA A 400 -13.02 4.71 0.31
CA ALA A 400 -14.04 5.47 -0.40
C ALA A 400 -15.23 5.81 0.50
N CYS A 401 -15.77 4.82 1.22
CA CYS A 401 -16.93 5.01 2.10
C CYS A 401 -16.58 5.82 3.35
N SER A 402 -15.33 5.81 3.80
CA SER A 402 -14.93 6.49 5.03
C SER A 402 -14.59 7.97 4.85
N ARG A 403 -14.50 8.52 3.62
CA ARG A 403 -14.19 9.96 3.39
C ARG A 403 -15.36 10.91 3.68
N VAL A 404 -16.57 10.38 3.78
CA VAL A 404 -17.81 11.15 3.93
C VAL A 404 -18.07 11.60 5.36
N LYS A 405 -18.72 12.77 5.51
CA LYS A 405 -19.35 13.21 6.77
C LYS A 405 -20.88 13.04 6.75
N HIS A 406 -21.57 13.50 5.70
CA HIS A 406 -23.04 13.58 5.69
C HIS A 406 -23.71 12.73 4.60
N HIS A 407 -23.27 12.84 3.34
CA HIS A 407 -23.98 12.25 2.20
C HIS A 407 -23.07 11.36 1.34
N LEU A 408 -23.37 10.06 1.29
CA LEU A 408 -22.64 9.09 0.47
C LEU A 408 -23.54 8.55 -0.64
N SER A 409 -23.07 8.60 -1.87
CA SER A 409 -23.74 8.01 -3.03
C SER A 409 -22.74 7.18 -3.82
N LEU A 410 -22.96 5.87 -3.90
CA LEU A 410 -22.19 4.91 -4.68
C LEU A 410 -23.01 4.49 -5.90
N TYR A 411 -22.38 4.52 -7.06
CA TYR A 411 -22.99 4.15 -8.33
C TYR A 411 -22.28 2.90 -8.85
N THR A 412 -23.05 1.84 -9.11
CA THR A 412 -22.54 0.58 -9.66
C THR A 412 -23.61 -0.09 -10.51
N ASP A 413 -23.20 -0.94 -11.45
CA ASP A 413 -24.09 -1.71 -12.31
C ASP A 413 -24.35 -3.11 -11.73
N SER A 414 -23.48 -3.58 -10.84
CA SER A 414 -23.59 -4.92 -10.25
C SER A 414 -23.16 -4.94 -8.79
N LEU A 415 -24.14 -5.15 -7.91
CA LEU A 415 -23.90 -5.37 -6.49
C LEU A 415 -23.05 -6.63 -6.24
N GLU A 416 -23.30 -7.69 -7.01
CA GLU A 416 -22.56 -8.95 -6.88
C GLU A 416 -21.08 -8.74 -7.20
N HIS A 417 -20.79 -8.02 -8.28
CA HIS A 417 -19.41 -7.70 -8.64
C HIS A 417 -18.74 -6.83 -7.57
N LEU A 418 -19.44 -5.81 -7.08
CA LEU A 418 -18.95 -4.96 -5.98
C LEU A 418 -18.59 -5.80 -4.74
N ARG A 419 -19.47 -6.71 -4.31
CA ARG A 419 -19.20 -7.63 -3.19
C ARG A 419 -17.96 -8.48 -3.45
N GLN A 420 -17.89 -9.12 -4.62
CA GLN A 420 -16.77 -9.99 -4.98
C GLN A 420 -15.43 -9.25 -4.97
N GLN A 421 -15.38 -8.00 -5.45
CA GLN A 421 -14.15 -7.20 -5.42
C GLN A 421 -13.82 -6.69 -4.01
N ALA A 422 -14.82 -6.20 -3.28
CA ALA A 422 -14.62 -5.66 -1.93
C ALA A 422 -14.20 -6.73 -0.90
N HIS A 423 -14.40 -8.02 -1.17
CA HIS A 423 -13.86 -9.13 -0.37
C HIS A 423 -12.38 -9.42 -0.64
N ARG A 424 -11.81 -8.92 -1.73
CA ARG A 424 -10.40 -9.13 -2.07
C ARG A 424 -9.56 -8.08 -1.37
N SER A 425 -8.78 -8.49 -0.37
CA SER A 425 -7.74 -7.63 0.21
C SER A 425 -6.54 -7.58 -0.73
N ARG A 426 -6.00 -6.37 -0.95
CA ARG A 426 -4.70 -6.14 -1.58
C ARG A 426 -3.68 -5.54 -0.60
N SER A 427 -3.97 -5.63 0.70
CA SER A 427 -3.01 -5.27 1.74
C SER A 427 -1.69 -5.99 1.48
N GLN A 428 -0.60 -5.23 1.44
CA GLN A 428 0.69 -5.84 1.21
C GLN A 428 1.06 -6.77 2.37
N GLU A 429 1.49 -7.97 2.02
CA GLU A 429 2.00 -8.96 2.97
C GLU A 429 3.51 -8.85 3.07
N ASN A 430 4.06 -9.15 4.25
CA ASN A 430 5.49 -9.10 4.46
C ASN A 430 6.10 -10.45 4.15
N VAL A 431 7.32 -10.44 3.59
CA VAL A 431 8.11 -11.67 3.39
C VAL A 431 8.26 -12.44 4.71
N THR A 432 8.38 -11.74 5.84
CA THR A 432 8.46 -12.34 7.18
C THR A 432 7.26 -13.22 7.51
N ASP A 433 6.06 -12.85 7.05
CA ASP A 433 4.83 -13.64 7.26
C ASP A 433 4.97 -15.03 6.61
N TYR A 434 5.69 -15.09 5.49
CA TYR A 434 5.99 -16.29 4.73
C TYR A 434 7.26 -17.04 5.16
N LEU A 435 8.18 -16.41 5.88
CA LEU A 435 9.44 -17.07 6.29
C LEU A 435 9.19 -18.29 7.17
N SER A 436 8.12 -18.30 7.96
CA SER A 436 7.71 -19.45 8.76
C SER A 436 7.33 -20.65 7.89
N ILE A 437 6.56 -20.41 6.83
CA ILE A 437 6.12 -21.42 5.85
C ILE A 437 7.32 -21.91 5.04
N LEU A 438 8.15 -21.00 4.52
CA LEU A 438 9.34 -21.34 3.73
C LEU A 438 10.31 -22.18 4.56
N ARG A 439 10.60 -21.78 5.81
CA ARG A 439 11.49 -22.55 6.70
C ARG A 439 10.97 -23.96 6.98
N THR A 440 9.66 -24.12 7.10
CA THR A 440 9.02 -25.43 7.31
C THR A 440 9.19 -26.31 6.06
N GLN A 441 8.92 -25.78 4.87
CA GLN A 441 9.11 -26.49 3.60
C GLN A 441 10.58 -26.84 3.32
N TYR A 442 11.52 -25.95 3.66
CA TYR A 442 12.95 -26.23 3.55
C TYR A 442 13.39 -27.32 4.55
N ALA A 443 12.86 -27.32 5.77
CA ALA A 443 13.14 -28.37 6.75
C ALA A 443 12.58 -29.73 6.31
N GLU A 444 11.37 -29.77 5.74
CA GLU A 444 10.77 -30.99 5.17
C GLU A 444 11.57 -31.51 3.97
N ARG A 445 11.98 -30.63 3.05
CA ARG A 445 12.84 -31.00 1.92
C ARG A 445 14.21 -31.50 2.38
N ALA A 446 14.82 -30.84 3.35
CA ALA A 446 16.08 -31.28 3.95
C ALA A 446 15.96 -32.65 4.64
N ALA A 447 14.80 -32.98 5.21
CA ALA A 447 14.53 -34.30 5.78
C ALA A 447 14.30 -35.40 4.73
N THR A 448 13.88 -35.04 3.51
CA THR A 448 13.65 -36.00 2.40
C THR A 448 14.85 -36.23 1.49
N VAL A 449 15.90 -35.41 1.56
CA VAL A 449 17.13 -35.60 0.79
C VAL A 449 18.12 -36.38 1.67
N PRO A 450 18.49 -37.63 1.34
CA PRO A 450 19.52 -38.33 2.10
C PRO A 450 20.85 -37.56 1.99
N PRO A 451 21.68 -37.55 3.04
CA PRO A 451 22.97 -36.87 2.98
C PRO A 451 23.80 -37.52 1.88
N GLN A 452 24.07 -36.79 0.81
CA GLN A 452 25.16 -37.16 -0.08
C GLN A 452 26.46 -36.83 0.65
N GLU A 453 27.09 -37.86 1.21
CA GLU A 453 28.50 -37.81 1.56
C GLU A 453 29.29 -37.60 0.26
N THR A 454 29.61 -36.35 -0.05
CA THR A 454 30.73 -36.07 -0.94
C THR A 454 31.97 -35.93 -0.06
N PRO A 455 33.02 -36.76 -0.25
CA PRO A 455 34.25 -36.63 0.51
C PRO A 455 34.97 -35.38 0.02
N PHE A 456 34.88 -34.29 0.78
CA PHE A 456 35.83 -33.20 0.65
C PHE A 456 37.14 -33.66 1.29
N SER A 457 38.10 -34.06 0.45
CA SER A 457 39.48 -34.29 0.85
C SER A 457 40.10 -32.97 1.32
N GLU A 458 40.70 -33.02 2.50
CA GLU A 458 41.46 -31.96 3.15
C GLU A 458 42.66 -31.45 2.33
N SER A 459 43.07 -30.24 2.74
CA SER A 459 44.41 -29.61 2.64
C SER A 459 44.83 -29.03 1.28
N VAL A 460 44.99 -27.70 1.22
CA VAL A 460 46.31 -27.01 1.30
C VAL A 460 46.10 -25.54 1.72
N GLU A 461 46.90 -25.07 2.68
CA GLU A 461 46.99 -23.70 3.20
C GLU A 461 47.52 -22.65 2.18
N PRO A 462 47.38 -21.34 2.44
CA PRO A 462 47.70 -20.30 1.46
C PRO A 462 49.18 -19.87 1.53
N GLU A 463 49.93 -20.01 0.44
CA GLU A 463 51.23 -19.35 0.28
C GLU A 463 51.11 -18.02 -0.47
N PHE A 464 51.39 -16.93 0.25
CA PHE A 464 51.75 -15.63 -0.30
C PHE A 464 53.18 -15.67 -0.83
N SER A 465 53.41 -15.35 -2.11
CA SER A 465 54.71 -14.81 -2.56
C SER A 465 54.57 -13.84 -3.73
N ARG A 466 55.53 -12.91 -3.78
CA ARG A 466 55.51 -11.58 -4.40
C ARG A 466 56.09 -11.57 -5.83
N ALA A 467 55.47 -10.73 -6.68
CA ALA A 467 56.07 -9.88 -7.73
C ALA A 467 56.50 -10.49 -9.09
N GLN A 468 55.91 -9.99 -10.19
CA GLN A 468 56.51 -9.08 -11.20
C GLN A 468 55.82 -9.13 -12.59
N SER A 469 55.46 -7.92 -13.08
CA SER A 469 55.41 -7.37 -14.45
C SER A 469 54.93 -8.15 -15.70
N SER A 470 53.97 -7.51 -16.39
CA SER A 470 53.64 -7.47 -17.83
C SER A 470 52.54 -8.42 -18.36
N PRO A 471 51.71 -7.95 -19.32
CA PRO A 471 50.37 -8.51 -19.58
C PRO A 471 50.35 -9.54 -20.71
N PRO A 472 49.43 -10.52 -20.68
CA PRO A 472 48.97 -11.15 -21.90
C PRO A 472 47.50 -10.85 -22.20
N ALA A 473 47.23 -10.91 -23.49
CA ALA A 473 46.01 -10.73 -24.25
C ALA A 473 44.69 -11.21 -23.62
N ALA A 474 43.61 -10.61 -24.12
CA ALA A 474 42.20 -10.89 -23.84
C ALA A 474 41.86 -12.38 -23.81
N PRO A 475 41.07 -12.86 -22.83
CA PRO A 475 40.48 -14.18 -22.90
C PRO A 475 39.19 -14.14 -23.72
N THR A 476 39.20 -14.96 -24.78
CA THR A 476 38.03 -15.47 -25.47
C THR A 476 37.00 -16.04 -24.49
N SER A 477 35.73 -15.78 -24.79
CA SER A 477 34.56 -16.28 -24.09
C SER A 477 34.51 -17.81 -24.05
N HIS A 478 34.59 -18.39 -22.85
CA HIS A 478 33.98 -19.68 -22.54
C HIS A 478 32.80 -19.45 -21.59
N PRO A 479 31.63 -20.06 -21.85
CA PRO A 479 30.47 -19.92 -20.99
C PRO A 479 30.72 -20.62 -19.65
N ALA A 480 30.39 -19.94 -18.56
CA ALA A 480 30.35 -20.53 -17.23
C ALA A 480 29.34 -21.69 -17.18
N PRO A 481 29.59 -22.76 -16.40
CA PRO A 481 28.64 -23.85 -16.25
C PRO A 481 27.38 -23.32 -15.56
N VAL A 482 26.24 -23.50 -16.22
CA VAL A 482 24.92 -23.22 -15.67
C VAL A 482 24.72 -24.09 -14.43
N ALA A 483 24.63 -23.45 -13.26
CA ALA A 483 24.10 -24.11 -12.07
C ALA A 483 22.64 -24.47 -12.35
N THR A 484 22.35 -25.77 -12.45
CA THR A 484 21.01 -26.31 -12.64
C THR A 484 20.16 -25.89 -11.45
N ALA A 485 19.29 -24.91 -11.65
CA ALA A 485 18.28 -24.55 -10.67
C ALA A 485 17.39 -25.76 -10.39
N ALA A 486 17.17 -26.06 -9.11
CA ALA A 486 16.19 -27.05 -8.69
C ALA A 486 14.81 -26.75 -9.33
N PRO A 487 13.99 -27.78 -9.65
CA PRO A 487 12.74 -27.56 -10.35
C PRO A 487 11.83 -26.60 -9.56
N ARG A 488 11.43 -25.50 -10.20
CA ARG A 488 10.38 -24.62 -9.68
C ARG A 488 9.06 -25.40 -9.64
N GLU A 489 8.44 -25.49 -8.47
CA GLU A 489 7.11 -26.06 -8.34
C GLU A 489 6.07 -25.22 -9.09
N SER A 490 5.04 -25.86 -9.65
CA SER A 490 4.00 -25.18 -10.42
C SER A 490 3.18 -24.20 -9.55
N PRO A 491 2.77 -23.04 -10.08
CA PRO A 491 1.97 -22.04 -9.35
C PRO A 491 0.71 -22.63 -8.69
N ASP A 492 0.06 -23.58 -9.36
CA ASP A 492 -1.15 -24.27 -8.89
C ASP A 492 -0.98 -24.99 -7.55
N ARG A 493 0.19 -25.62 -7.33
CA ARG A 493 0.41 -26.43 -6.12
C ARG A 493 0.61 -25.53 -4.90
N ALA A 494 1.25 -24.37 -5.07
CA ALA A 494 1.42 -23.39 -4.01
C ALA A 494 0.09 -22.74 -3.60
N GLU A 495 -0.84 -22.58 -4.54
CA GLU A 495 -2.20 -22.08 -4.27
C GLU A 495 -3.06 -23.12 -3.53
N GLN A 496 -3.01 -24.39 -3.94
CA GLN A 496 -3.68 -25.48 -3.24
C GLN A 496 -3.21 -25.62 -1.77
N ILE A 497 -1.91 -25.49 -1.52
CA ILE A 497 -1.36 -25.54 -0.15
C ILE A 497 -1.86 -24.35 0.69
N ARG A 498 -1.96 -23.15 0.10
CA ARG A 498 -2.48 -21.96 0.78
C ARG A 498 -3.95 -22.13 1.15
N GLN A 499 -4.77 -22.62 0.23
CA GLN A 499 -6.19 -22.88 0.47
C GLN A 499 -6.38 -23.93 1.57
N GLN A 500 -5.61 -25.02 1.54
CA GLN A 500 -5.70 -26.08 2.53
C GLN A 500 -5.28 -25.62 3.94
N ALA A 501 -4.25 -24.77 4.05
CA ALA A 501 -3.81 -24.21 5.34
C ALA A 501 -4.83 -23.21 5.90
N HIS A 502 -5.45 -22.41 5.03
CA HIS A 502 -6.53 -21.50 5.43
C HIS A 502 -7.72 -22.27 6.00
N GLU A 503 -8.13 -23.37 5.36
CA GLU A 503 -9.20 -24.25 5.86
C GLU A 503 -8.91 -24.80 7.26
N TYR A 504 -7.70 -25.30 7.51
CA TYR A 504 -7.33 -25.82 8.84
C TYR A 504 -7.26 -24.72 9.91
N ARG A 505 -6.86 -23.50 9.54
CA ARG A 505 -6.89 -22.35 10.45
C ARG A 505 -8.32 -21.93 10.81
N CYS A 506 -9.23 -21.91 9.83
CA CYS A 506 -10.65 -21.64 10.08
C CYS A 506 -11.28 -22.70 11.00
N GLN A 507 -10.92 -23.98 10.81
CA GLN A 507 -11.34 -25.07 11.70
C GLN A 507 -10.80 -24.84 13.13
N TRP A 508 -9.53 -24.47 13.28
CA TRP A 508 -8.97 -24.17 14.60
C TRP A 508 -9.70 -23.03 15.32
N VAL A 509 -10.01 -21.93 14.61
CA VAL A 509 -10.76 -20.79 15.17
C VAL A 509 -12.17 -21.23 15.59
N THR A 510 -12.84 -22.03 14.77
CA THR A 510 -14.17 -22.58 15.08
C THR A 510 -14.18 -23.39 16.37
N TYR A 511 -13.16 -24.23 16.59
CA TYR A 511 -13.01 -24.98 17.84
C TYR A 511 -12.62 -24.08 19.01
N ARG A 512 -11.77 -23.07 18.78
CA ARG A 512 -11.33 -22.12 19.80
C ARG A 512 -12.50 -21.31 20.38
N ASP A 513 -13.43 -20.88 19.54
CA ASP A 513 -14.58 -20.04 19.93
C ASP A 513 -15.60 -20.77 20.81
N GLN A 514 -15.61 -22.11 20.75
CA GLN A 514 -16.46 -22.96 21.59
C GLN A 514 -15.86 -23.23 22.98
N LEU A 515 -14.66 -22.74 23.26
CA LEU A 515 -13.92 -22.98 24.49
C LEU A 515 -13.76 -21.70 25.31
N PRO A 516 -13.77 -21.77 26.66
CA PRO A 516 -13.54 -20.62 27.52
C PRO A 516 -12.23 -19.88 27.18
N THR A 517 -12.24 -18.55 27.26
CA THR A 517 -11.06 -17.72 26.98
C THR A 517 -9.93 -17.94 28.00
N THR A 518 -10.24 -18.53 29.17
CA THR A 518 -9.28 -18.87 30.23
C THR A 518 -8.38 -20.06 29.91
N LEU A 519 -8.70 -20.87 28.88
CA LEU A 519 -7.84 -21.95 28.42
C LEU A 519 -6.70 -21.39 27.54
N THR A 520 -5.46 -21.70 27.92
CA THR A 520 -4.25 -21.26 27.21
C THR A 520 -3.19 -22.37 27.17
N GLY A 521 -2.27 -22.30 26.22
CA GLY A 521 -1.16 -23.25 26.09
C GLY A 521 -1.64 -24.68 25.79
N GLU A 522 -0.91 -25.68 26.28
CA GLU A 522 -1.14 -27.10 25.96
C GLU A 522 -2.55 -27.61 26.31
N TRP A 523 -3.18 -27.04 27.34
CA TRP A 523 -4.57 -27.36 27.68
C TRP A 523 -5.54 -26.94 26.58
N LEU A 524 -5.37 -25.75 26.01
CA LEU A 524 -6.20 -25.29 24.91
C LEU A 524 -6.06 -26.22 23.70
N ASP A 525 -4.82 -26.55 23.35
CA ASP A 525 -4.52 -27.42 22.20
C ASP A 525 -5.11 -28.83 22.39
N MET A 526 -5.03 -29.39 23.59
CA MET A 526 -5.63 -30.69 23.90
C MET A 526 -7.17 -30.65 23.81
N PHE A 527 -7.82 -29.57 24.22
CA PHE A 527 -9.28 -29.44 24.10
C PHE A 527 -9.73 -29.26 22.65
N ILE A 528 -8.99 -28.49 21.86
CA ILE A 528 -9.23 -28.36 20.41
C ILE A 528 -9.02 -29.72 19.72
N ALA A 529 -7.96 -30.45 20.05
CA ALA A 529 -7.69 -31.78 19.52
C ALA A 529 -8.83 -32.77 19.84
N ARG A 530 -9.41 -32.70 21.05
CA ARG A 530 -10.56 -33.54 21.43
C ARG A 530 -11.81 -33.23 20.63
N GLN A 531 -12.12 -31.95 20.38
CA GLN A 531 -13.25 -31.56 19.54
C GLN A 531 -13.04 -32.02 18.09
N ALA A 532 -11.83 -31.83 17.54
CA ALA A 532 -11.49 -32.29 16.20
C ALA A 532 -11.59 -33.82 16.05
N CYS A 533 -11.16 -34.60 17.06
CA CYS A 533 -11.35 -36.05 17.06
C CYS A 533 -12.84 -36.46 17.17
N ALA A 534 -13.65 -35.71 17.93
CA ALA A 534 -15.10 -35.95 18.02
C ALA A 534 -15.80 -35.73 16.66
N ASP A 535 -15.28 -34.81 15.85
CA ASP A 535 -15.70 -34.57 14.46
C ASP A 535 -15.04 -35.53 13.44
N ALA A 536 -14.51 -36.67 13.92
CA ALA A 536 -13.91 -37.73 13.13
C ALA A 536 -12.70 -37.32 12.26
N LYS A 537 -11.95 -36.27 12.67
CA LYS A 537 -10.68 -35.91 12.01
C LYS A 537 -9.59 -36.95 12.27
N THR A 538 -8.75 -37.21 11.28
CA THR A 538 -7.60 -38.12 11.43
C THR A 538 -6.51 -37.49 12.30
N PRO A 539 -5.59 -38.28 12.89
CA PRO A 539 -4.49 -37.73 13.69
C PRO A 539 -3.65 -36.69 12.93
N ASP A 540 -3.41 -36.91 11.64
CA ASP A 540 -2.70 -35.96 10.77
C ASP A 540 -3.49 -34.66 10.58
N GLN A 541 -4.81 -34.74 10.36
CA GLN A 541 -5.67 -33.55 10.27
C GLN A 541 -5.72 -32.77 11.57
N VAL A 542 -5.80 -33.47 12.71
CA VAL A 542 -5.76 -32.84 14.04
C VAL A 542 -4.43 -32.13 14.25
N ALA A 543 -3.30 -32.77 13.93
CA ALA A 543 -1.99 -32.14 14.02
C ALA A 543 -1.91 -30.87 13.13
N ARG A 544 -2.43 -30.91 11.90
CA ARG A 544 -2.48 -29.73 11.00
C ARG A 544 -3.34 -28.60 11.55
N ILE A 545 -4.51 -28.92 12.13
CA ILE A 545 -5.38 -27.95 12.80
C ILE A 545 -4.63 -27.27 13.95
N ILE A 546 -3.97 -28.05 14.81
CA ILE A 546 -3.18 -27.51 15.93
C ILE A 546 -2.02 -26.65 15.42
N ILE A 547 -1.24 -27.12 14.43
CA ILE A 547 -0.12 -26.36 13.85
C ILE A 547 -0.58 -25.01 13.29
N CYS A 548 -1.71 -24.98 12.57
CA CYS A 548 -2.26 -23.77 11.98
C CYS A 548 -2.81 -22.77 13.02
N GLY A 549 -3.07 -23.22 14.25
CA GLY A 549 -3.53 -22.38 15.35
C GLY A 549 -2.48 -22.01 16.39
N LEU A 550 -1.32 -22.68 16.39
CA LEU A 550 -0.23 -22.39 17.31
C LEU A 550 0.32 -20.97 17.08
N ASN A 551 0.46 -20.23 18.18
CA ASN A 551 1.07 -18.93 18.13
C ASN A 551 2.58 -19.07 17.88
N ALA A 552 3.11 -18.31 16.92
CA ALA A 552 4.47 -18.51 16.40
C ALA A 552 5.60 -18.17 17.40
N GLU A 553 5.26 -17.75 18.62
CA GLU A 553 6.21 -17.33 19.66
C GLU A 553 6.43 -18.41 20.74
N GLN A 554 5.55 -19.40 20.88
CA GLN A 554 5.61 -20.37 21.99
C GLN A 554 6.54 -21.57 21.73
N TYR A 555 6.81 -21.93 20.47
CA TYR A 555 7.66 -23.07 20.13
C TYR A 555 8.58 -22.76 18.93
N PRO A 556 9.86 -23.17 18.96
CA PRO A 556 10.75 -23.12 17.80
C PRO A 556 10.13 -23.85 16.60
N PRO A 557 10.31 -23.37 15.35
CA PRO A 557 9.70 -23.96 14.16
C PRO A 557 9.98 -25.47 13.99
N ALA A 558 11.16 -25.94 14.40
CA ALA A 558 11.55 -27.35 14.32
C ALA A 558 10.76 -28.27 15.27
N GLU A 559 10.18 -27.73 16.33
CA GLU A 559 9.52 -28.51 17.39
C GLU A 559 7.99 -28.51 17.26
N ARG A 560 7.42 -27.64 16.42
CA ARG A 560 5.95 -27.48 16.28
C ARG A 560 5.26 -28.70 15.70
N ALA A 561 5.84 -29.29 14.66
CA ALA A 561 5.29 -30.49 14.04
C ALA A 561 5.30 -31.66 15.03
N ALA A 562 6.42 -31.85 15.74
CA ALA A 562 6.55 -32.88 16.76
C ALA A 562 5.60 -32.66 17.94
N TYR A 563 5.43 -31.41 18.39
CA TYR A 563 4.47 -31.05 19.43
C TYR A 563 3.03 -31.33 19.01
N ALA A 564 2.61 -30.85 17.84
CA ALA A 564 1.23 -31.05 17.39
C ALA A 564 0.91 -32.51 17.10
N GLN A 565 1.87 -33.26 16.57
CA GLN A 565 1.76 -34.70 16.38
C GLN A 565 1.65 -35.43 17.71
N ARG A 566 2.46 -35.05 18.73
CA ARG A 566 2.34 -35.58 20.10
C ARG A 566 0.95 -35.32 20.68
N ILE A 567 0.43 -34.09 20.57
CA ILE A 567 -0.90 -33.73 21.08
C ILE A 567 -2.01 -34.53 20.39
N ALA A 568 -1.91 -34.71 19.07
CA ALA A 568 -2.87 -35.53 18.31
C ALA A 568 -2.82 -37.01 18.74
N GLU A 569 -1.61 -37.59 18.86
CA GLU A 569 -1.42 -38.98 19.26
C GLU A 569 -1.84 -39.24 20.71
N ASP A 570 -1.48 -38.36 21.65
CA ASP A 570 -1.86 -38.47 23.06
C ASP A 570 -3.39 -38.38 23.24
N THR A 571 -4.05 -37.51 22.47
CA THR A 571 -5.51 -37.36 22.52
C THR A 571 -6.23 -38.60 22.00
N VAL A 572 -5.77 -39.16 20.88
CA VAL A 572 -6.32 -40.39 20.29
C VAL A 572 -6.06 -41.59 21.20
N ASN A 573 -4.87 -41.71 21.76
CA ASN A 573 -4.52 -42.76 22.72
C ASN A 573 -5.36 -42.66 24.00
N HIS A 574 -5.66 -41.45 24.46
CA HIS A 574 -6.53 -41.25 25.62
C HIS A 574 -7.99 -41.63 25.34
N GLN A 575 -8.53 -41.30 24.17
CA GLN A 575 -9.87 -41.75 23.76
C GLN A 575 -9.96 -43.28 23.67
N ASN A 576 -8.95 -43.93 23.08
CA ASN A 576 -8.88 -45.39 22.97
C ASN A 576 -8.80 -46.09 24.34
N ARG A 577 -8.10 -45.50 25.33
CA ARG A 577 -8.06 -46.03 26.72
C ARG A 577 -9.39 -45.88 27.47
N GLN A 578 -10.17 -44.84 27.19
CA GLN A 578 -11.50 -44.64 27.79
C GLN A 578 -12.55 -45.63 27.25
N GLN A 579 -12.31 -46.21 26.06
CA GLN A 579 -13.17 -47.21 25.44
C GLN A 579 -12.84 -48.67 25.83
N GLN A 580 -11.79 -48.92 26.62
CA GLN A 580 -11.49 -50.27 27.13
C GLN A 580 -12.31 -50.58 28.41
N PRO A 581 -12.94 -51.77 28.51
CA PRO A 581 -13.71 -52.14 29.70
C PRO A 581 -12.78 -52.29 30.92
N ARG A 582 -13.10 -51.57 32.01
CA ARG A 582 -12.34 -51.60 33.27
C ARG A 582 -12.27 -53.04 33.82
N ARG A 583 -11.06 -53.62 33.89
CA ARG A 583 -10.83 -54.88 34.63
C ARG A 583 -11.09 -54.66 36.13
N ARG A 584 -11.95 -55.49 36.72
CA ARG A 584 -12.26 -55.49 38.16
C ARG A 584 -11.01 -55.79 39.01
N PRO A 585 -10.76 -55.08 40.11
CA PRO A 585 -9.73 -55.47 41.08
C PRO A 585 -10.18 -56.70 41.87
N PRO A 586 -9.26 -57.51 42.42
CA PRO A 586 -9.59 -58.75 43.12
C PRO A 586 -10.36 -58.49 44.43
N GLN A 587 -11.38 -59.29 44.68
CA GLN A 587 -12.24 -59.23 45.88
C GLN A 587 -11.44 -59.48 47.16
N LYS A 588 -11.47 -58.54 48.11
CA LYS A 588 -11.15 -58.81 49.51
C LYS A 588 -12.33 -59.56 50.15
N GLN A 589 -12.06 -60.70 50.79
CA GLN A 589 -13.03 -61.47 51.58
C GLN A 589 -13.58 -60.65 52.76
N PRO A 590 -14.85 -60.84 53.16
CA PRO A 590 -15.43 -60.13 54.30
C PRO A 590 -15.02 -60.79 55.62
N GLN A 591 -14.51 -60.00 56.55
CA GLN A 591 -14.38 -60.40 57.95
C GLN A 591 -15.78 -60.48 58.58
N ARG A 592 -16.09 -61.63 59.18
CA ARG A 592 -17.23 -61.84 60.07
C ARG A 592 -17.03 -61.03 61.35
N GLY A 593 -18.07 -60.31 61.77
CA GLY A 593 -18.11 -59.67 63.08
C GLY A 593 -18.28 -60.70 64.20
N PHE A 594 -17.70 -60.40 65.36
CA PHE A 594 -18.19 -60.74 66.69
C PHE A 594 -17.62 -59.72 67.69
N GLU A 595 -18.50 -59.28 68.60
CA GLU A 595 -18.27 -58.41 69.74
C GLU A 595 -17.28 -59.00 70.76
N LEU A 596 -16.80 -58.19 71.70
CA LEU A 596 -17.06 -58.42 73.14
C LEU A 596 -16.56 -57.26 74.02
N GLU A 597 -17.41 -56.93 74.99
CA GLU A 597 -17.23 -56.28 76.31
C GLU A 597 -16.70 -54.84 76.43
#